data_AF-A0A2G1QL04-F1
#
_entry.id   AF-A0A2G1QL04-F1
#
_cell.length_a   1.000
_cell.length_b   1.000
_cell.length_c   1.000
_cell.angle_alpha   90.00
_cell.angle_beta   90.00
_cell.angle_gamma   90.00
#
_symmetry.space_group_name_H-M   'P 1'
#
loop_
_entity.id
_entity.type
_entity.pdbx_description
1 polymer ?
#
loop_
_entity_poly.entity_id
_entity_poly.type
_entity_poly.pdbx_seq_one_letter_code
_entity_poly.pdbx_strand_id
1 'polypeptide(L)'
;MQRLATLTRNPAMIALVAGLSLAGCASKKTIPNNAADIGLGANAATPGSSQDFTVNVGDRIFFDTDSSSIRADAQQTLSRQAQWLTRYGSYRITIEGHADERGTREYNLALGARRAAATRDYLVSQGVAASRIKTISYGKERPVAVCDDISCWSQNRRAVTVLNGAGS
;
A
#
# COMPACT_ATOMS: atom_id res chain seq x y z
N MET A 1 32.50 -50.50 -23.24
CA MET A 1 32.17 -50.54 -21.79
C MET A 1 30.97 -49.63 -21.57
N GLN A 2 30.03 -50.06 -20.71
CA GLN A 2 28.64 -49.55 -20.48
C GLN A 2 27.62 -50.07 -21.52
N ARG A 3 26.98 -51.24 -21.32
CA ARG A 3 25.83 -51.60 -20.43
C ARG A 3 24.58 -50.78 -20.77
N LEU A 4 23.37 -51.32 -21.00
CA LEU A 4 22.82 -52.67 -20.94
C LEU A 4 21.51 -52.63 -21.77
N ALA A 5 21.25 -53.67 -22.55
CA ALA A 5 20.00 -53.82 -23.31
C ALA A 5 18.81 -54.13 -22.40
N THR A 6 17.66 -53.60 -22.80
CA THR A 6 16.29 -53.96 -22.39
C THR A 6 16.09 -55.48 -22.32
N LEU A 7 15.56 -55.97 -21.19
CA LEU A 7 14.89 -57.26 -21.14
C LEU A 7 13.56 -57.14 -20.41
N THR A 8 12.52 -57.37 -21.19
CA THR A 8 11.13 -57.60 -20.82
C THR A 8 10.96 -58.94 -20.09
N ARG A 9 9.84 -59.08 -19.34
CA ARG A 9 8.96 -60.27 -19.19
C ARG A 9 8.51 -60.52 -17.73
N ASN A 10 7.27 -60.12 -17.43
CA ASN A 10 6.11 -60.89 -16.92
C ASN A 10 6.33 -62.23 -16.17
N PRO A 11 5.31 -62.79 -15.48
CA PRO A 11 4.24 -62.28 -14.61
C PRO A 11 4.21 -63.06 -13.25
N ALA A 12 3.23 -62.77 -12.40
CA ALA A 12 2.83 -63.55 -11.22
C ALA A 12 3.63 -63.34 -9.93
N MET A 13 3.12 -62.44 -9.08
CA MET A 13 3.09 -62.67 -7.63
C MET A 13 1.74 -62.19 -7.09
N ILE A 14 0.86 -63.15 -6.87
CA ILE A 14 -0.32 -63.05 -6.01
C ILE A 14 0.19 -63.15 -4.58
N ALA A 15 -0.07 -62.15 -3.75
CA ALA A 15 -0.01 -62.30 -2.29
C ALA A 15 -1.05 -61.40 -1.63
N LEU A 16 -2.18 -62.04 -1.39
CA LEU A 16 -3.29 -61.74 -0.50
C LEU A 16 -2.84 -61.15 0.85
N VAL A 17 -3.26 -59.93 1.18
CA VAL A 17 -3.29 -59.45 2.58
C VAL A 17 -4.65 -58.79 2.85
N ALA A 18 -5.22 -59.23 3.96
CA ALA A 18 -6.61 -59.14 4.36
C ALA A 18 -7.06 -57.74 4.76
N GLY A 19 -8.39 -57.57 4.78
CA GLY A 19 -9.11 -56.32 4.92
C GLY A 19 -8.84 -55.53 6.19
N LEU A 20 -8.85 -54.21 6.03
CA LEU A 20 -9.23 -53.25 7.06
C LEU A 20 -10.25 -52.31 6.43
N SER A 21 -11.52 -52.49 6.79
CA SER A 21 -12.64 -51.67 6.36
C SER A 21 -12.60 -50.31 7.05
N LEU A 22 -12.27 -49.27 6.28
CA LEU A 22 -12.51 -47.87 6.65
C LEU A 22 -13.69 -47.35 5.82
N ALA A 23 -14.79 -47.07 6.51
CA ALA A 23 -15.85 -46.22 5.97
C ALA A 23 -15.26 -44.82 5.72
N GLY A 24 -15.15 -44.44 4.45
CA GLY A 24 -14.70 -43.10 4.02
C GLY A 24 -15.77 -42.44 3.17
N CYS A 25 -16.42 -41.41 3.72
CA CYS A 25 -17.36 -40.56 3.01
C CYS A 25 -16.71 -39.92 1.78
N ALA A 26 -17.40 -40.00 0.64
CA ALA A 26 -17.02 -39.37 -0.60
C ALA A 26 -16.99 -37.84 -0.44
N SER A 27 -15.80 -37.25 -0.50
CA SER A 27 -15.62 -35.85 -0.85
C SER A 27 -15.01 -35.80 -2.24
N LYS A 28 -15.79 -35.36 -3.23
CA LYS A 28 -15.24 -34.95 -4.53
C LYS A 28 -14.21 -33.87 -4.23
N LYS A 29 -12.93 -34.19 -4.45
CA LYS A 29 -11.84 -33.22 -4.41
C LYS A 29 -12.03 -32.30 -5.60
N THR A 30 -12.78 -31.22 -5.40
CA THR A 30 -12.81 -30.09 -6.31
C THR A 30 -11.39 -29.55 -6.37
N ILE A 31 -10.74 -29.71 -7.52
CA ILE A 31 -9.51 -28.98 -7.80
C ILE A 31 -9.95 -27.52 -7.96
N PRO A 32 -9.46 -26.59 -7.13
CA PRO A 32 -9.82 -25.19 -7.25
C PRO A 32 -9.32 -24.68 -8.60
N ASN A 33 -10.25 -24.42 -9.52
CA ASN A 33 -9.94 -23.95 -10.88
C ASN A 33 -9.87 -22.42 -10.97
N ASN A 34 -10.06 -21.70 -9.86
CA ASN A 34 -10.04 -20.24 -9.82
C ASN A 34 -9.39 -19.73 -8.53
N ALA A 35 -8.69 -18.60 -8.62
CA ALA A 35 -8.00 -17.95 -7.51
C ALA A 35 -8.91 -17.59 -6.31
N ALA A 36 -10.22 -17.44 -6.55
CA ALA A 36 -11.22 -17.19 -5.51
C ALA A 36 -11.40 -18.38 -4.54
N ASP A 37 -11.18 -19.61 -5.00
CA ASP A 37 -11.35 -20.85 -4.21
C ASP A 37 -10.11 -21.16 -3.33
N ILE A 38 -8.99 -20.50 -3.62
CA ILE A 38 -7.72 -20.64 -2.88
C ILE A 38 -7.62 -19.60 -1.75
N GLY A 39 -8.67 -18.82 -1.49
CA GLY A 39 -8.63 -17.71 -0.53
C GLY A 39 -7.66 -16.59 -0.94
N LEU A 40 -7.20 -16.60 -2.20
CA LEU A 40 -6.39 -15.54 -2.82
C LEU A 40 -7.28 -14.44 -3.41
N GLY A 41 -8.50 -14.29 -2.88
CA GLY A 41 -9.37 -13.17 -3.19
C GLY A 41 -8.60 -11.89 -2.88
N ALA A 42 -8.25 -11.16 -3.94
CA ALA A 42 -7.72 -9.81 -3.83
C ALA A 42 -8.57 -9.10 -2.78
N ASN A 43 -7.94 -8.69 -1.68
CA ASN A 43 -8.58 -7.88 -0.64
C ASN A 43 -8.97 -6.56 -1.30
N ALA A 44 -10.11 -6.54 -1.99
CA ALA A 44 -10.67 -5.35 -2.58
C ALA A 44 -10.85 -4.38 -1.43
N ALA A 45 -10.14 -3.26 -1.50
CA ALA A 45 -10.11 -2.31 -0.42
C ALA A 45 -11.55 -1.86 -0.12
N THR A 46 -12.04 -2.17 1.07
CA THR A 46 -13.43 -1.90 1.45
C THR A 46 -13.67 -0.40 1.37
N PRO A 47 -14.70 0.09 0.64
CA PRO A 47 -14.95 1.52 0.51
C PRO A 47 -15.01 2.22 1.86
N GLY A 48 -14.24 3.31 2.01
CA GLY A 48 -14.16 4.07 3.26
C GLY A 48 -13.15 3.55 4.29
N SER A 49 -12.50 2.42 4.03
CA SER A 49 -11.38 1.94 4.87
C SER A 49 -10.09 2.72 4.61
N SER A 50 -9.13 2.61 5.53
CA SER A 50 -7.78 3.16 5.33
C SER A 50 -7.08 2.56 4.11
N GLN A 51 -7.32 1.27 3.83
CA GLN A 51 -6.77 0.61 2.65
C GLN A 51 -7.36 1.19 1.36
N ASP A 52 -8.65 1.54 1.35
CA ASP A 52 -9.31 2.16 0.20
C ASP A 52 -8.71 3.53 -0.10
N PHE A 53 -8.46 4.33 0.94
CA PHE A 53 -7.75 5.59 0.79
C PHE A 53 -6.35 5.41 0.19
N THR A 54 -5.55 4.50 0.71
CA THR A 54 -4.18 4.33 0.22
C THR A 54 -4.13 3.77 -1.20
N VAL A 55 -4.95 2.77 -1.52
CA VAL A 55 -4.87 2.05 -2.82
C VAL A 55 -5.60 2.79 -3.93
N ASN A 56 -6.84 3.25 -3.68
CA ASN A 56 -7.70 3.79 -4.74
C ASN A 56 -7.58 5.32 -4.86
N VAL A 57 -7.27 6.02 -3.76
CA VAL A 57 -7.14 7.48 -3.74
C VAL A 57 -5.67 7.91 -3.82
N GLY A 58 -4.78 7.23 -3.11
CA GLY A 58 -3.38 7.63 -2.95
C GLY A 58 -3.23 8.55 -1.75
N ASP A 59 -2.40 8.13 -0.80
CA ASP A 59 -2.16 8.80 0.49
C ASP A 59 -1.11 9.92 0.42
N ARG A 60 -0.35 10.02 -0.68
CA ARG A 60 0.81 10.90 -0.78
C ARG A 60 0.84 11.74 -2.05
N ILE A 61 1.50 12.88 -1.95
CA ILE A 61 1.90 13.71 -3.09
C ILE A 61 3.39 14.02 -3.04
N PHE A 62 3.96 14.38 -4.19
CA PHE A 62 5.38 14.65 -4.35
C PHE A 62 5.64 16.08 -4.78
N PHE A 63 6.81 16.58 -4.41
CA PHE A 63 7.27 17.95 -4.67
C PHE A 63 8.57 17.96 -5.46
N ASP A 64 8.77 19.04 -6.20
CA ASP A 64 10.06 19.33 -6.83
C ASP A 64 11.12 19.68 -5.78
N THR A 65 12.38 19.62 -6.22
CA THR A 65 13.52 20.03 -5.39
C THR A 65 13.30 21.44 -4.87
N ASP A 66 13.54 21.62 -3.58
CA ASP A 66 13.45 22.91 -2.89
C ASP A 66 12.09 23.63 -2.97
N SER A 67 11.02 22.91 -3.31
CA SER A 67 9.70 23.49 -3.54
C SER A 67 8.66 22.97 -2.55
N SER A 68 7.71 23.83 -2.20
CA SER A 68 6.43 23.49 -1.56
C SER A 68 5.22 23.76 -2.44
N SER A 69 5.43 24.08 -3.72
CA SER A 69 4.34 24.32 -4.68
C SER A 69 3.67 23.01 -5.06
N ILE A 70 2.33 23.00 -5.11
CA ILE A 70 1.55 21.83 -5.50
C ILE A 70 1.59 21.68 -7.02
N ARG A 71 2.22 20.60 -7.49
CA ARG A 71 2.32 20.21 -8.90
C ARG A 71 0.96 19.77 -9.46
N ALA A 72 0.78 19.80 -10.78
CA ALA A 72 -0.50 19.46 -11.42
C ALA A 72 -0.94 18.00 -11.16
N ASP A 73 0.00 17.05 -11.14
CA ASP A 73 -0.27 15.66 -10.77
C ASP A 73 -0.68 15.51 -9.30
N ALA A 74 -0.05 16.29 -8.40
CA ALA A 74 -0.43 16.36 -7.00
C ALA A 74 -1.84 16.92 -6.80
N GLN A 75 -2.25 17.93 -7.58
CA GLN A 75 -3.61 18.49 -7.53
C GLN A 75 -4.68 17.43 -7.83
N GLN A 76 -4.43 16.54 -8.80
CA GLN A 76 -5.34 15.44 -9.13
C GLN A 76 -5.50 14.46 -7.96
N THR A 77 -4.41 14.09 -7.30
CA THR A 77 -4.45 13.24 -6.10
C THR A 77 -5.15 13.93 -4.94
N LEU A 78 -4.85 15.20 -4.67
CA LEU A 78 -5.50 15.95 -3.59
C LEU A 78 -6.99 16.18 -3.84
N SER A 79 -7.41 16.36 -5.09
CA SER A 79 -8.84 16.44 -5.44
C SER A 79 -9.57 15.14 -5.08
N ARG A 80 -8.98 13.98 -5.42
CA ARG A 80 -9.52 12.67 -5.01
C ARG A 80 -9.52 12.50 -3.49
N GLN A 81 -8.47 12.93 -2.80
CA GLN A 81 -8.42 12.93 -1.33
C GLN A 81 -9.53 13.79 -0.73
N ALA A 82 -9.75 15.00 -1.22
CA ALA A 82 -10.79 15.90 -0.73
C ALA A 82 -12.20 15.32 -0.92
N GLN A 83 -12.47 14.73 -2.09
CA GLN A 83 -13.74 14.05 -2.36
C GLN A 83 -13.97 12.88 -1.41
N TRP A 84 -12.94 12.05 -1.19
CA TRP A 84 -13.01 10.92 -0.27
C TRP A 84 -13.23 11.39 1.17
N LEU A 85 -12.49 12.40 1.63
CA LEU A 85 -12.61 12.96 2.99
C LEU A 85 -13.92 13.69 3.24
N THR A 86 -14.55 14.19 2.18
CA THR A 86 -15.90 14.77 2.23
C THR A 86 -16.95 13.67 2.36
N ARG A 87 -16.81 12.57 1.62
CA ARG A 87 -17.68 11.39 1.72
C ARG A 87 -17.58 10.71 3.08
N TYR A 88 -16.37 10.55 3.59
CA TYR A 88 -16.08 9.90 4.88
C TYR A 88 -15.70 10.95 5.93
N GLY A 89 -16.69 11.76 6.31
CA GLY A 89 -16.56 12.92 7.19
C GLY A 89 -16.09 12.63 8.62
N SER A 90 -16.15 11.38 9.07
CA SER A 90 -15.74 10.94 10.40
C SER A 90 -14.22 10.96 10.63
N TYR A 91 -13.43 10.86 9.56
CA TYR A 91 -11.98 10.87 9.68
C TYR A 91 -11.43 12.24 10.05
N ARG A 92 -10.47 12.25 10.98
CA ARG A 92 -9.53 13.38 11.13
C ARG A 92 -8.23 12.97 10.44
N ILE A 93 -7.48 13.94 9.93
CA ILE A 93 -6.22 13.63 9.23
C ILE A 93 -5.04 14.39 9.80
N THR A 94 -3.86 13.80 9.67
CA THR A 94 -2.57 14.46 9.88
C THR A 94 -1.85 14.48 8.56
N ILE A 95 -1.38 15.66 8.16
CA ILE A 95 -0.52 15.82 6.98
C ILE A 95 0.92 15.88 7.46
N GLU A 96 1.71 14.91 7.05
CA GLU A 96 3.12 14.78 7.38
C GLU A 96 3.97 15.33 6.22
N GLY A 97 4.74 16.38 6.48
CA GLY A 97 5.63 16.99 5.49
C GLY A 97 7.07 16.51 5.61
N HIS A 98 7.63 16.04 4.50
CA HIS A 98 8.98 15.47 4.41
C HIS A 98 9.85 16.22 3.39
N ALA A 99 11.16 16.10 3.56
CA ALA A 99 12.18 16.57 2.64
C ALA A 99 13.27 15.52 2.42
N ASP A 100 14.05 15.68 1.35
CA ASP A 100 15.21 14.82 1.11
C ASP A 100 16.38 15.17 2.05
N GLU A 101 17.39 14.32 2.08
CA GLU A 101 18.46 14.38 3.09
C GLU A 101 19.42 15.58 2.95
N ARG A 102 19.37 16.29 1.82
CA ARG A 102 20.30 17.38 1.47
C ARG A 102 19.94 18.66 2.21
N GLY A 103 20.96 19.46 2.55
CA GLY A 103 20.79 20.71 3.31
C GLY A 103 20.71 20.50 4.83
N THR A 104 20.53 21.58 5.58
CA THR A 104 20.52 21.53 7.06
C THR A 104 19.25 20.88 7.59
N ARG A 105 19.29 20.43 8.85
CA ARG A 105 18.14 19.82 9.52
C ARG A 105 17.01 20.83 9.69
N GLU A 106 17.34 22.02 10.16
CA GLU A 106 16.42 23.13 10.45
C GLU A 106 15.75 23.60 9.17
N TYR A 107 16.52 23.71 8.08
CA TYR A 107 15.99 24.05 6.76
C TYR A 107 14.93 23.04 6.32
N ASN A 108 15.24 21.75 6.43
CA ASN A 108 14.34 20.69 5.99
C ASN A 108 13.10 20.55 6.86
N LEU A 109 13.20 20.81 8.17
CA LEU A 109 12.03 20.92 9.05
C LEU A 109 11.12 22.08 8.61
N ALA A 110 11.69 23.25 8.28
CA ALA A 110 10.91 24.37 7.76
C ALA A 110 10.28 24.06 6.39
N LEU A 111 11.03 23.44 5.47
CA LEU A 111 10.53 23.05 4.15
C LEU A 111 9.41 22.01 4.25
N GLY A 112 9.57 20.99 5.09
CA GLY A 112 8.51 20.02 5.36
C GLY A 112 7.28 20.67 5.97
N ALA A 113 7.43 21.64 6.88
CA ALA A 113 6.29 22.39 7.44
C ALA A 113 5.54 23.18 6.36
N ARG A 114 6.26 23.84 5.44
CA ARG A 114 5.65 24.54 4.29
C ARG A 114 4.89 23.57 3.37
N ARG A 115 5.45 22.40 3.09
CA ARG A 115 4.78 21.35 2.30
C ARG A 115 3.50 20.87 2.95
N ALA A 116 3.53 20.57 4.26
CA ALA A 116 2.34 20.15 4.99
C ALA A 116 1.27 21.25 5.01
N ALA A 117 1.66 22.51 5.17
CA ALA A 117 0.75 23.66 5.12
C ALA A 117 0.12 23.83 3.72
N ALA A 118 0.91 23.76 2.65
CA ALA A 118 0.41 23.87 1.28
C ALA A 118 -0.63 22.77 0.96
N THR A 119 -0.35 21.53 1.37
CA THR A 119 -1.29 20.41 1.23
C THR A 119 -2.57 20.64 2.04
N ARG A 120 -2.46 21.12 3.29
CA ARG A 120 -3.62 21.47 4.13
C ARG A 120 -4.47 22.52 3.44
N ASP A 121 -3.86 23.62 3.02
CA ASP A 121 -4.57 24.76 2.46
C ASP A 121 -5.28 24.38 1.15
N TYR A 122 -4.65 23.54 0.33
CA TYR A 122 -5.30 22.96 -0.83
C TYR A 122 -6.54 22.13 -0.42
N LEU A 123 -6.42 21.18 0.51
CA LEU A 123 -7.56 20.35 0.93
C LEU A 123 -8.69 21.18 1.55
N VAL A 124 -8.35 22.24 2.30
CA VAL A 124 -9.33 23.19 2.85
C VAL A 124 -10.03 23.95 1.73
N SER A 125 -9.31 24.41 0.71
CA SER A 125 -9.91 25.08 -0.45
C SER A 125 -10.85 24.17 -1.24
N GLN A 126 -10.67 22.85 -1.12
CA GLN A 126 -11.54 21.83 -1.72
C GLN A 126 -12.70 21.40 -0.81
N GLY A 127 -12.91 22.07 0.33
CA GLY A 127 -14.06 21.85 1.22
C GLY A 127 -13.82 20.93 2.42
N VAL A 128 -12.60 20.42 2.63
CA VAL A 128 -12.28 19.66 3.86
C VAL A 128 -12.16 20.63 5.04
N ALA A 129 -12.98 20.46 6.07
CA ALA A 129 -12.97 21.36 7.24
C ALA A 129 -11.58 21.42 7.90
N ALA A 130 -11.03 22.63 8.05
CA ALA A 130 -9.69 22.84 8.62
C ALA A 130 -9.54 22.24 10.03
N SER A 131 -10.62 22.23 10.82
CA SER A 131 -10.66 21.63 12.17
C SER A 131 -10.41 20.12 12.19
N ARG A 132 -10.52 19.43 11.04
CA ARG A 132 -10.23 17.99 10.87
C ARG A 132 -8.78 17.71 10.50
N ILE A 133 -7.99 18.73 10.17
CA ILE A 133 -6.64 18.59 9.63
C ILE A 133 -5.61 19.08 10.64
N LYS A 134 -4.64 18.23 10.96
CA LYS A 134 -3.40 18.61 11.64
C LYS A 134 -2.24 18.55 10.65
N THR A 135 -1.19 19.31 10.92
CA THR A 135 0.06 19.27 10.13
C THR A 135 1.23 18.97 11.06
N ILE A 136 2.15 18.13 10.61
CA ILE A 136 3.43 17.87 11.27
C ILE A 136 4.55 17.89 10.22
N SER A 137 5.74 18.31 10.60
CA SER A 137 6.92 18.16 9.76
C SER A 137 7.90 17.19 10.39
N TYR A 138 8.37 16.27 9.57
CA TYR A 138 9.52 15.42 9.90
C TYR A 138 10.80 15.87 9.20
N GLY A 139 10.73 16.87 8.31
CA GLY A 139 11.84 17.27 7.47
C GLY A 139 12.51 16.06 6.84
N LYS A 140 13.81 15.90 7.10
CA LYS A 140 14.62 14.77 6.60
C LYS A 140 14.75 13.60 7.57
N GLU A 141 14.05 13.59 8.70
CA GLU A 141 14.25 12.59 9.76
C GLU A 141 13.51 11.26 9.52
N ARG A 142 12.59 11.22 8.55
CA ARG A 142 11.82 10.02 8.19
C ARG A 142 11.89 9.72 6.68
N PRO A 143 13.07 9.36 6.15
CA PRO A 143 13.22 8.99 4.75
C PRO A 143 12.47 7.69 4.45
N VAL A 144 11.91 7.59 3.25
CA VAL A 144 11.33 6.33 2.73
C VAL A 144 12.32 5.57 1.86
N ALA A 145 13.26 6.29 1.26
CA ALA A 145 14.35 5.72 0.47
C ALA A 145 15.68 6.36 0.92
N VAL A 146 16.75 5.57 1.02
CA VAL A 146 18.05 6.03 1.50
C VAL A 146 19.10 5.70 0.44
N CYS A 147 19.45 6.67 -0.38
CA CYS A 147 20.55 6.62 -1.33
C CYS A 147 20.85 8.03 -1.86
N ASP A 148 22.10 8.27 -2.26
CA ASP A 148 22.56 9.55 -2.79
C ASP A 148 22.23 9.71 -4.28
N ASP A 149 20.96 9.57 -4.64
CA ASP A 149 20.48 9.56 -6.02
C ASP A 149 19.09 10.19 -6.17
N ILE A 150 18.81 10.75 -7.34
CA ILE A 150 17.52 11.35 -7.70
C ILE A 150 16.34 10.39 -7.47
N SER A 151 16.56 9.10 -7.67
CA SER A 151 15.59 8.03 -7.43
C SER A 151 15.14 7.93 -5.98
N CYS A 152 16.01 8.21 -5.00
CA CYS A 152 15.65 8.26 -3.58
C CYS A 152 15.11 9.63 -3.18
N TRP A 153 15.79 10.71 -3.58
CA TRP A 153 15.40 12.06 -3.17
C TRP A 153 13.98 12.41 -3.60
N SER A 154 13.59 12.02 -4.82
CA SER A 154 12.24 12.28 -5.33
C SER A 154 11.15 11.62 -4.48
N GLN A 155 11.40 10.43 -3.94
CA GLN A 155 10.47 9.74 -3.04
C GLN A 155 10.41 10.38 -1.64
N ASN A 156 11.51 10.99 -1.19
CA ASN A 156 11.58 11.67 0.10
C ASN A 156 10.93 13.06 0.10
N ARG A 157 10.86 13.73 -1.07
CA ARG A 157 10.16 15.02 -1.23
C ARG A 157 8.65 14.84 -1.33
N ARG A 158 7.99 14.59 -0.20
CA ARG A 158 6.56 14.25 -0.17
C ARG A 158 5.79 14.92 0.97
N ALA A 159 4.47 14.92 0.83
CA ALA A 159 3.54 15.02 1.93
C ALA A 159 2.68 13.76 1.99
N VAL A 160 2.42 13.25 3.19
CA VAL A 160 1.59 12.06 3.42
C VAL A 160 0.36 12.44 4.23
N THR A 161 -0.82 12.08 3.75
CA THR A 161 -2.09 12.24 4.45
C THR A 161 -2.38 10.97 5.24
N VAL A 162 -2.24 11.06 6.56
CA VAL A 162 -2.49 9.96 7.50
C VAL A 162 -3.89 10.10 8.07
N LEU A 163 -4.69 9.04 7.97
CA LEU A 163 -6.00 8.98 8.61
C LEU A 163 -5.84 8.69 10.10
N ASN A 164 -6.32 9.59 10.95
CA ASN A 164 -6.52 9.35 12.37
C ASN A 164 -7.97 8.87 12.53
N GLY A 165 -8.14 7.62 12.96
CA GLY A 165 -9.35 6.80 12.79
C GLY A 165 -10.72 7.48 12.92
N ALA A 166 -11.68 6.94 12.19
CA ALA A 166 -13.11 7.21 12.34
C ALA A 166 -13.65 6.41 13.53
N GLY A 167 -13.32 6.81 14.75
CA GLY A 167 -13.64 6.03 15.95
C GLY A 167 -12.70 4.83 16.14
N SER A 168 -12.37 4.57 17.40
CA SER A 168 -11.78 3.34 17.93
C SER A 168 -12.52 2.08 17.47
#